data_AF-A0A8B6MDD9-F1
#
_entry.id   AF-A0A8B6MDD9-F1
#
_cell.length_a   1.000
_cell.length_b   1.000
_cell.length_c   1.000
_cell.angle_alpha   90.00
_cell.angle_beta   90.00
_cell.angle_gamma   90.00
#
_symmetry.space_group_name_H-M   'P 1'
#
loop_
_entity.id
_entity.type
_entity.pdbx_description
1 polymer ?
#
loop_
_entity_poly.entity_id
_entity_poly.type
_entity_poly.pdbx_seq_one_letter_code
_entity_poly.pdbx_strand_id
1 'polypeptide(L)'
;MSRGPCAKQIVRATIVGLDGSRFVGENDCANPQTVCPRKDLPTGVGYELCHDVCGQSSHAEIAALKAAGSAARGGAIYLEGHSYACESCRAACLAAGIARIYVAAPPSGDE
;
A
#
# COMPACT_ATOMS: atom_id res chain seq x y z
N MET A 1 20.66 1.13 -6.73
CA MET A 1 19.53 0.30 -7.21
C MET A 1 18.33 1.20 -7.43
N SER A 2 17.71 1.13 -8.61
CA SER A 2 16.45 1.85 -8.88
C SER A 2 15.32 1.17 -8.13
N ARG A 3 14.60 1.90 -7.27
CA ARG A 3 13.31 1.44 -6.75
C ARG A 3 12.35 1.27 -7.94
N GLY A 4 11.48 0.28 -7.87
CA GLY A 4 10.52 0.03 -8.93
C GLY A 4 9.34 -0.80 -8.46
N PRO A 5 8.30 -0.89 -9.28
CA PRO A 5 7.06 -1.52 -8.89
C PRO A 5 7.22 -3.02 -8.69
N CYS A 6 6.34 -3.61 -7.88
CA CYS A 6 6.23 -5.05 -7.77
C CYS A 6 5.77 -5.66 -9.11
N ALA A 7 6.55 -6.59 -9.66
CA ALA A 7 6.21 -7.25 -10.92
C ALA A 7 4.97 -8.15 -10.90
N LYS A 8 4.46 -8.52 -9.71
CA LYS A 8 3.23 -9.31 -9.61
C LYS A 8 1.98 -8.45 -9.76
N GLN A 9 1.96 -7.33 -9.03
CA GLN A 9 0.80 -6.47 -8.92
C GLN A 9 1.26 -5.12 -8.37
N ILE A 10 0.91 -4.05 -9.07
CA ILE A 10 1.18 -2.68 -8.63
C ILE A 10 0.02 -2.25 -7.76
N VAL A 11 0.31 -1.85 -6.52
CA VAL A 11 -0.71 -1.42 -5.56
C VAL A 11 -0.33 -0.02 -5.09
N ARG A 12 -1.30 0.88 -5.14
CA ARG A 12 -1.18 2.25 -4.65
C ARG A 12 -2.24 2.51 -3.61
N ALA A 13 -1.84 3.12 -2.50
CA ALA A 13 -2.74 3.58 -1.46
C ALA A 13 -2.63 5.09 -1.32
N THR A 14 -3.76 5.78 -1.31
CA THR A 14 -3.82 7.23 -1.07
C THR A 14 -4.62 7.48 0.20
N ILE A 15 -4.03 8.14 1.17
CA ILE A 15 -4.73 8.69 2.33
C ILE A 15 -5.18 10.10 1.98
N VAL A 16 -6.45 10.39 2.21
CA VAL A 16 -7.02 11.74 2.20
C VAL A 16 -7.34 12.13 3.64
N GLY A 17 -6.62 13.12 4.16
CA GLY A 17 -6.81 13.70 5.48
C GLY A 17 -8.07 14.57 5.57
N LEU A 18 -8.48 14.92 6.79
CA LEU A 18 -9.66 15.75 7.03
C LEU A 18 -9.51 17.18 6.49
N ASP A 19 -8.27 17.66 6.37
CA ASP A 19 -7.91 18.96 5.80
C ASP A 19 -7.71 18.90 4.27
N GLY A 20 -8.02 17.77 3.64
CA GLY A 20 -7.81 17.54 2.21
C GLY A 20 -6.37 17.17 1.83
N SER A 21 -5.44 17.07 2.80
CA SER A 21 -4.08 16.61 2.54
C SER A 21 -4.05 15.20 1.95
N ARG A 22 -3.07 14.94 1.08
CA ARG A 22 -2.96 13.67 0.35
C ARG A 22 -1.59 13.04 0.54
N PHE A 23 -1.59 11.76 0.92
CA PHE A 23 -0.37 10.99 1.13
C PHE A 23 -0.44 9.69 0.36
N VAL A 24 0.56 9.45 -0.48
CA VAL A 24 0.60 8.29 -1.39
C VAL A 24 1.65 7.30 -0.89
N GLY A 25 1.29 6.02 -0.90
CA GLY A 25 2.20 4.91 -0.68
C GLY A 25 2.02 3.84 -1.73
N GLU A 26 3.11 3.21 -2.13
CA GLU A 26 3.14 2.14 -3.13
C GLU A 26 3.85 0.91 -2.57
N ASN A 27 3.56 -0.27 -3.13
CA ASN A 27 4.19 -1.53 -2.73
C ASN A 27 5.57 -1.74 -3.37
N ASP A 28 6.38 -0.68 -3.43
CA ASP A 28 7.64 -0.62 -4.15
C ASP A 28 8.68 -1.62 -3.65
N CYS A 29 9.49 -2.06 -4.60
CA CYS A 29 10.61 -2.97 -4.40
C CYS A 29 11.93 -2.21 -4.53
N ALA A 30 12.83 -2.37 -3.55
CA ALA A 30 14.19 -1.83 -3.64
C ALA A 30 15.05 -2.58 -4.68
N ASN A 31 14.68 -3.83 -4.98
CA ASN A 31 15.27 -4.67 -6.01
C ASN A 31 14.14 -5.22 -6.91
N PRO A 32 13.55 -4.40 -7.80
CA PRO A 32 12.44 -4.83 -8.64
C PRO A 32 12.90 -5.96 -9.58
N GLN A 33 12.07 -7.00 -9.67
CA GLN A 33 12.32 -8.14 -10.55
C GLN A 33 11.54 -7.98 -11.85
N THR A 34 12.03 -8.52 -12.97
CA THR A 34 11.23 -8.56 -14.22
C THR A 34 10.04 -9.51 -14.09
N VAL A 35 10.19 -10.55 -13.28
CA VAL A 35 9.17 -11.57 -13.03
C VAL A 35 9.09 -11.81 -11.54
N CYS A 36 7.88 -11.88 -10.98
CA CYS A 36 7.72 -12.14 -9.55
C CYS A 36 8.31 -13.51 -9.17
N PRO A 37 9.18 -13.60 -8.14
CA PRO A 37 9.69 -14.88 -7.64
C PRO A 37 8.60 -15.85 -7.18
N ARG A 38 7.39 -15.34 -6.93
CA ARG A 38 6.22 -16.09 -6.46
C ARG A 38 5.19 -16.37 -7.56
N LYS A 39 5.55 -16.25 -8.84
CA LYS A 39 4.59 -16.36 -9.96
C LYS A 39 3.87 -17.73 -9.99
N ASP A 40 4.61 -18.81 -9.67
CA ASP A 40 4.13 -20.19 -9.73
C ASP A 40 3.75 -20.76 -8.34
N LEU A 41 3.83 -19.92 -7.29
CA LEU A 41 3.52 -20.35 -5.93
C LEU A 41 2.05 -20.12 -5.59
N PRO A 42 1.42 -20.99 -4.78
CA PRO A 42 0.08 -20.77 -4.28
C PRO A 42 -0.06 -19.45 -3.51
N THR A 43 -1.27 -18.89 -3.49
CA THR A 43 -1.63 -17.79 -2.58
C THR A 43 -1.33 -18.21 -1.14
N GLY A 44 -0.77 -17.30 -0.34
CA GLY A 44 -0.31 -17.61 1.02
C GLY A 44 1.15 -18.07 1.12
N VAL A 45 1.81 -18.44 0.02
CA VAL A 45 3.16 -19.03 0.03
C VAL A 45 4.21 -18.08 -0.56
N GLY A 46 5.42 -18.11 0.00
CA GLY A 46 6.61 -17.43 -0.53
C GLY A 46 6.70 -15.93 -0.23
N TYR A 47 5.96 -15.42 0.76
CA TYR A 47 5.94 -13.98 1.09
C TYR A 47 7.30 -13.45 1.56
N GLU A 48 8.14 -14.31 2.14
CA GLU A 48 9.54 -14.02 2.48
C GLU A 48 10.34 -13.52 1.28
N LEU A 49 10.07 -14.04 0.07
CA LEU A 49 10.74 -13.62 -1.17
C LEU A 49 10.43 -12.17 -1.55
N CYS A 50 9.30 -11.61 -1.09
CA CYS A 50 9.00 -10.19 -1.28
C CYS A 50 10.03 -9.32 -0.53
N HIS A 51 10.43 -9.74 0.67
CA HIS A 51 11.46 -9.05 1.45
C HIS A 51 12.86 -9.41 0.94
N ASP A 52 13.20 -10.71 0.90
CA ASP A 52 14.58 -11.17 0.72
C ASP A 52 15.09 -10.97 -0.71
N VAL A 53 14.22 -11.14 -1.72
CA VAL A 53 14.62 -11.01 -3.13
C VAL A 53 14.25 -9.63 -3.67
N CYS A 54 12.99 -9.21 -3.47
CA CYS A 54 12.51 -7.97 -4.08
C CYS A 54 12.85 -6.73 -3.24
N GLY A 55 13.22 -6.89 -1.96
CA GLY A 55 13.45 -5.76 -1.07
C GLY A 55 12.21 -4.90 -0.87
N GLN A 56 11.02 -5.51 -0.86
CA GLN A 56 9.76 -4.80 -0.63
C GLN A 56 9.69 -4.37 0.84
N SER A 57 9.73 -3.08 1.09
CA SER A 57 9.80 -2.56 2.47
C SER A 57 8.47 -2.60 3.21
N SER A 58 7.36 -2.54 2.47
CA SER A 58 6.01 -2.60 3.03
C SER A 58 4.96 -2.71 1.93
N HIS A 59 3.72 -3.01 2.31
CA HIS A 59 2.55 -2.80 1.44
C HIS A 59 2.26 -1.30 1.25
N ALA A 60 1.46 -0.99 0.24
CA ALA A 60 1.09 0.36 -0.13
C ALA A 60 0.40 1.11 1.02
N GLU A 61 -0.51 0.44 1.74
CA GLU A 61 -1.27 1.02 2.86
C GLU A 61 -0.33 1.47 3.98
N ILE A 62 0.64 0.63 4.33
CA ILE A 62 1.64 0.94 5.36
C ILE A 62 2.57 2.06 4.91
N ALA A 63 2.94 2.09 3.63
CA ALA A 63 3.74 3.18 3.08
C ALA A 63 2.98 4.52 3.15
N ALA A 64 1.69 4.53 2.81
CA ALA A 64 0.85 5.72 2.87
C ALA A 64 0.67 6.20 4.33
N LEU A 65 0.45 5.27 5.27
CA LEU A 65 0.38 5.59 6.70
C LEU A 65 1.67 6.20 7.23
N LYS A 66 2.84 5.66 6.84
CA LYS A 66 4.14 6.22 7.20
C LYS A 66 4.32 7.64 6.65
N ALA A 67 3.86 7.90 5.42
CA ALA A 67 3.92 9.21 4.80
C ALA A 67 2.98 10.22 5.48
N ALA A 68 1.78 9.79 5.87
CA ALA A 68 0.77 10.63 6.51
C ALA A 68 1.07 10.94 7.98
N GLY A 69 1.63 9.98 8.72
CA GLY A 69 1.83 10.13 10.17
C GLY A 69 0.51 10.44 10.89
N SER A 70 0.51 11.47 11.73
CA SER A 70 -0.69 11.88 12.48
C SER A 70 -1.80 12.45 11.60
N ALA A 71 -1.50 12.93 10.39
CA ALA A 71 -2.51 13.47 9.46
C ALA A 71 -3.46 12.39 8.92
N ALA A 72 -3.12 11.10 9.07
CA ALA A 72 -4.01 9.99 8.75
C ALA A 72 -5.26 9.94 9.65
N ARG A 73 -5.19 10.47 10.87
CA ARG A 73 -6.27 10.33 11.86
C ARG A 73 -7.56 10.99 11.37
N GLY A 74 -8.65 10.23 11.40
CA GLY A 74 -9.97 10.64 10.94
C GLY A 74 -10.15 10.63 9.42
N GLY A 75 -9.07 10.51 8.65
CA GLY A 75 -9.09 10.46 7.19
C GLY A 75 -9.58 9.13 6.63
N ALA A 76 -9.54 9.04 5.31
CA ALA A 76 -9.86 7.82 4.56
C ALA A 76 -8.66 7.35 3.73
N ILE A 77 -8.49 6.04 3.60
CA ILE A 77 -7.52 5.45 2.69
C ILE A 77 -8.23 4.80 1.50
N TYR A 78 -7.66 4.99 0.32
CA TYR A 78 -8.16 4.50 -0.97
C TYR A 78 -7.11 3.59 -1.58
N LEU A 79 -7.50 2.35 -1.88
CA LEU A 79 -6.62 1.30 -2.38
C LEU A 79 -6.92 1.00 -3.84
N GLU A 80 -5.91 1.16 -4.68
CA GLU A 80 -5.95 0.90 -6.11
C GLU A 80 -5.02 -0.27 -6.46
N GLY A 81 -5.37 -1.04 -7.49
CA GLY A 81 -4.55 -2.17 -7.95
C GLY A 81 -4.63 -3.41 -7.06
N HIS A 82 -5.55 -3.45 -6.09
CA HIS A 82 -5.88 -4.62 -5.29
C HIS A 82 -7.38 -4.62 -4.97
N SER A 83 -8.00 -5.79 -4.78
CA SER A 83 -9.41 -5.93 -4.39
C SER A 83 -9.68 -5.92 -2.87
N TYR A 84 -8.64 -5.85 -2.04
CA TYR A 84 -8.74 -6.07 -0.60
C TYR A 84 -7.47 -5.61 0.13
N ALA A 85 -7.61 -4.80 1.18
CA ALA A 85 -6.52 -4.54 2.12
C ALA A 85 -6.37 -5.73 3.09
N CYS A 86 -5.16 -6.25 3.28
CA CYS A 86 -4.94 -7.38 4.18
C CYS A 86 -5.25 -7.04 5.64
N GLU A 87 -5.50 -8.06 6.47
CA GLU A 87 -5.92 -7.86 7.87
C GLU A 87 -4.92 -7.04 8.68
N SER A 88 -3.61 -7.27 8.48
CA SER A 88 -2.57 -6.47 9.14
C SER A 88 -2.56 -5.01 8.67
N CYS A 89 -2.84 -4.72 7.40
CA CYS A 89 -2.97 -3.35 6.90
C CYS A 89 -4.22 -2.67 7.45
N ARG A 90 -5.35 -3.39 7.57
CA ARG A 90 -6.57 -2.89 8.20
C ARG A 90 -6.35 -2.57 9.68
N ALA A 91 -5.69 -3.45 10.41
CA ALA A 91 -5.34 -3.24 11.81
C ALA A 91 -4.42 -2.02 11.98
N ALA A 92 -3.43 -1.84 11.09
CA ALA A 92 -2.57 -0.66 11.09
C ALA A 92 -3.35 0.63 10.79
N CYS A 93 -4.28 0.61 9.84
CA CYS A 93 -5.15 1.75 9.54
C CYS A 93 -6.00 2.13 10.77
N LEU A 94 -6.60 1.13 11.43
CA LEU A 94 -7.38 1.34 12.65
C LEU A 94 -6.52 1.95 13.77
N ALA A 95 -5.32 1.42 14.00
CA ALA A 95 -4.39 1.93 15.00
C ALA A 95 -3.94 3.37 14.71
N ALA A 96 -3.81 3.74 13.44
CA ALA A 96 -3.52 5.10 13.00
C ALA A 96 -4.74 6.04 13.07
N GLY A 97 -5.93 5.50 13.33
CA GLY A 97 -7.17 6.26 13.43
C GLY A 97 -7.83 6.60 12.09
N ILE A 98 -7.53 5.87 11.01
CA ILE A 98 -8.26 5.98 9.73
C ILE A 98 -9.73 5.63 9.97
N ALA A 99 -10.63 6.48 9.48
CA ALA A 99 -12.08 6.30 9.65
C ALA A 99 -12.68 5.34 8.61
N ARG A 100 -12.14 5.30 7.38
CA ARG A 100 -12.68 4.53 6.26
C ARG A 100 -11.58 3.95 5.37
N ILE A 101 -11.81 2.75 4.87
CA ILE A 101 -10.97 2.07 3.88
C ILE A 101 -11.83 1.79 2.65
N TYR A 102 -11.41 2.29 1.50
CA TYR A 102 -12.07 2.08 0.20
C TYR A 102 -11.16 1.30 -0.73
N VAL A 103 -11.73 0.38 -1.48
CA VAL A 103 -11.07 -0.30 -2.61
C VAL A 103 -11.55 0.38 -3.89
N ALA A 104 -11.01 1.55 -4.15
CA ALA A 104 -11.38 2.46 -5.23
C ALA A 104 -10.30 3.54 -5.39
N ALA A 105 -10.38 4.32 -6.47
CA ALA A 105 -9.61 5.55 -6.60
C ALA A 105 -10.06 6.61 -5.57
N PRO A 106 -9.15 7.46 -5.08
CA PRO A 106 -9.53 8.60 -4.25
C PRO A 106 -10.36 9.61 -5.06
N PRO A 107 -11.23 10.41 -4.42
CA PRO A 107 -11.92 11.51 -5.09
C PRO A 107 -10.93 12.49 -5.71
N SER A 108 -11.30 13.18 -6.79
CA SER A 108 -10.50 14.29 -7.35
C SER A 108 -10.33 15.40 -6.31
N GLY A 109 -9.22 16.14 -6.36
CA GLY A 109 -8.86 17.15 -5.34
C GLY A 109 -9.56 18.50 -5.49
N ASP A 110 -10.64 18.57 -6.27
CA ASP A 110 -11.27 19.81 -6.74
C ASP A 110 -12.65 20.07 -6.09
N GLU A 111 -12.85 19.66 -4.83
CA GLU A 111 -14.09 19.93 -4.08
C GLU A 111 -13.86 20.82 -2.85
#